data_AF-A0A1R4EF90-F1
#
_entry.id   AF-A0A1R4EF90-F1
#
_cell.length_a   1.000
_cell.length_b   1.000
_cell.length_c   1.000
_cell.angle_alpha   90.00
_cell.angle_beta   90.00
_cell.angle_gamma   90.00
#
_symmetry.space_group_name_H-M   'P 1'
#
loop_
_entity.id
_entity.type
_entity.pdbx_description
1 polymer ?
#
loop_
_entity_poly.entity_id
_entity_poly.type
_entity_poly.pdbx_seq_one_letter_code
_entity_poly.pdbx_strand_id
1 'polypeptide(L)'
;MKNEFKAGDLVFEIVPNKKIRLVELIPSSDDHYPVMSADDSYTDEGYIFMHEPGTPSLFHATSKNRQALVMLYGEDAVPELPVRGSELTKKLLEKQKYVLCLVSHISDDRARSVNPPKLRIVTGVDGDYFNTPGGILAEFAVPVDMDGNEITEIE
;
A
#
# COMPACT_ATOMS: atom_id res chain seq x y z
N MET A 1 5.47 16.00 14.20
CA MET A 1 6.20 14.72 14.16
C MET A 1 6.93 14.67 12.83
N LYS A 2 8.26 14.55 12.83
CA LYS A 2 8.98 14.08 11.65
C LYS A 2 8.61 12.60 11.52
N ASN A 3 8.07 12.18 10.38
CA ASN A 3 7.83 10.76 10.15
C ASN A 3 9.15 10.16 9.66
N GLU A 4 9.77 9.35 10.51
CA GLU A 4 10.96 8.58 10.19
C GLU A 4 10.60 7.41 9.26
N PHE A 5 11.52 7.05 8.38
CA PHE A 5 11.41 5.88 7.50
C PHE A 5 11.94 4.63 8.20
N LYS A 6 11.22 3.51 8.04
CA LYS A 6 11.61 2.21 8.58
C LYS A 6 11.44 1.09 7.54
N ALA A 7 12.08 -0.04 7.79
CA ALA A 7 11.88 -1.24 6.99
C ALA A 7 10.40 -1.64 6.97
N GLY A 8 9.92 -2.06 5.80
CA GLY A 8 8.51 -2.37 5.51
C GLY A 8 7.67 -1.15 5.11
N ASP A 9 8.20 0.08 5.19
CA ASP A 9 7.47 1.23 4.67
C ASP A 9 7.44 1.21 3.13
N LEU A 10 6.25 1.37 2.58
CA LEU A 10 6.07 1.66 1.16
C LEU A 10 6.33 3.14 0.90
N VAL A 11 7.23 3.46 -0.04
CA VAL A 11 7.69 4.82 -0.32
C VAL A 11 7.77 5.10 -1.82
N PHE A 12 7.53 6.36 -2.17
CA PHE A 12 7.98 6.93 -3.43
C PHE A 12 9.45 7.32 -3.31
N GLU A 13 10.29 6.72 -4.15
CA GLU A 13 11.73 6.94 -4.22
C GLU A 13 12.05 7.71 -5.51
N ILE A 14 12.73 8.85 -5.37
CA ILE A 14 13.21 9.66 -6.49
C ILE A 14 14.65 9.27 -6.78
N VAL A 15 14.88 8.63 -7.93
CA VAL A 15 16.22 8.21 -8.36
C VAL A 15 16.88 9.21 -9.33
N PRO A 16 18.20 9.13 -9.56
CA PRO A 16 18.87 9.90 -10.61
C PRO A 16 18.11 9.80 -11.94
N ASN A 17 17.96 10.95 -12.63
CA ASN A 17 17.08 11.17 -13.80
C ASN A 17 15.61 11.46 -13.51
N LYS A 18 15.23 11.79 -12.27
CA LYS A 18 13.85 12.19 -11.90
C LYS A 18 12.80 11.09 -12.12
N LYS A 19 13.22 9.83 -12.22
CA LYS A 19 12.29 8.71 -12.25
C LYS A 19 11.80 8.47 -10.82
N ILE A 20 10.49 8.28 -10.67
CA ILE A 20 9.88 7.97 -9.38
C ILE A 20 9.52 6.49 -9.37
N ARG A 21 9.95 5.80 -8.32
CA ARG A 21 9.64 4.38 -8.09
C ARG A 21 8.79 4.24 -6.85
N LEU A 22 7.96 3.21 -6.84
CA LEU A 22 7.24 2.77 -5.65
C LEU A 22 7.95 1.53 -5.11
N VAL A 23 8.55 1.64 -3.93
CA VAL A 23 9.40 0.59 -3.36
C VAL A 23 9.05 0.36 -1.90
N GLU A 24 9.20 -0.87 -1.43
CA GLU A 24 9.18 -1.20 -0.02
C GLU A 24 10.61 -1.15 0.51
N LEU A 25 10.83 -0.42 1.60
CA LEU A 25 12.14 -0.32 2.22
C LEU A 25 12.51 -1.62 2.95
N ILE A 26 13.76 -2.04 2.83
CA ILE A 26 14.32 -3.20 3.54
C ILE A 26 15.34 -2.74 4.58
N PRO A 27 15.64 -3.55 5.61
CA PRO A 27 16.66 -3.18 6.59
C PRO A 27 18.04 -3.15 5.93
N SER A 28 18.83 -2.14 6.28
CA SER A 28 20.24 -2.04 5.94
C SER A 28 21.10 -2.59 7.08
N SER A 29 22.34 -2.97 6.76
CA SER A 29 23.35 -3.38 7.76
C SER A 29 24.15 -2.21 8.33
N ASP A 30 23.95 -0.99 7.82
CA ASP A 30 24.61 0.23 8.29
C ASP A 30 23.68 1.03 9.20
N ASP A 31 24.09 1.22 10.46
CA ASP A 31 23.32 1.95 11.46
C ASP A 31 23.11 3.44 11.11
N HIS A 32 23.95 4.03 10.25
CA HIS A 32 23.77 5.42 9.78
C HIS A 32 22.73 5.54 8.67
N TYR A 33 22.47 4.43 7.96
CA TYR A 33 21.50 4.34 6.88
C TYR A 33 20.62 3.13 7.14
N PRO A 34 19.70 3.20 8.12
CA PRO A 34 19.04 2.02 8.69
C PRO A 34 18.10 1.30 7.71
N VAL A 35 17.75 1.97 6.60
CA VAL A 35 16.87 1.43 5.56
C VAL A 35 17.51 1.58 4.19
N MET A 36 17.18 0.67 3.29
CA MET A 36 17.66 0.72 1.90
C MET A 36 16.57 0.28 0.93
N SER A 37 16.72 0.68 -0.32
CA SER A 37 16.07 0.04 -1.48
C SER A 37 17.06 -0.96 -2.09
N ALA A 38 16.74 -1.51 -3.27
CA ALA A 38 17.68 -2.38 -3.98
C ALA A 38 18.96 -1.64 -4.44
N ASP A 39 18.92 -0.31 -4.57
CA ASP A 39 19.97 0.46 -5.21
C ASP A 39 20.68 1.45 -4.27
N ASP A 40 20.01 1.94 -3.23
CA ASP A 40 20.53 3.00 -2.35
C ASP A 40 20.15 2.76 -0.88
N SER A 41 20.99 3.28 0.03
CA SER A 41 20.74 3.30 1.48
C SER A 41 20.40 4.72 1.94
N TYR A 42 19.47 4.83 2.89
CA TYR A 42 18.89 6.10 3.32
C TYR A 42 18.99 6.28 4.82
N THR A 43 19.14 7.54 5.23
CA THR A 43 18.93 7.92 6.63
C THR A 43 17.47 7.68 7.01
N ASP A 44 17.20 7.66 8.31
CA ASP A 44 15.84 7.68 8.89
C ASP A 44 14.99 8.87 8.39
N GLU A 45 15.61 9.98 8.00
CA GLU A 45 14.96 11.14 7.38
C GLU A 45 14.80 11.03 5.84
N GLY A 46 15.29 9.98 5.19
CA GLY A 46 15.09 9.70 3.76
C GLY A 46 16.08 10.41 2.81
N TYR A 47 17.29 10.71 3.28
CA TYR A 47 18.36 11.30 2.46
C TYR A 47 19.43 10.27 2.07
N ILE A 48 20.02 10.45 0.89
CA ILE A 48 21.21 9.70 0.41
C ILE A 48 22.45 10.59 0.58
N PHE A 49 23.60 10.01 0.93
CA PHE A 49 24.89 10.72 1.08
C PHE A 49 25.36 11.47 -0.18
N MET A 50 24.97 11.02 -1.38
CA MET A 50 25.55 11.49 -2.65
C MET A 50 24.74 12.58 -3.35
N HIS A 51 23.55 12.95 -2.85
CA HIS A 51 22.73 14.00 -3.42
C HIS A 51 22.80 15.27 -2.57
N GLU A 52 22.92 16.42 -3.24
CA GLU A 52 23.09 17.72 -2.59
C GLU A 52 22.10 17.91 -1.42
N PRO A 53 22.55 18.49 -0.28
CA PRO A 53 21.70 18.72 0.87
C PRO A 53 20.53 19.62 0.47
N GLY A 54 19.30 19.10 0.53
CA GLY A 54 18.10 19.92 0.39
C GLY A 54 16.84 19.25 -0.15
N THR A 55 16.94 18.09 -0.83
CA THR A 55 15.75 17.39 -1.34
C THR A 55 15.68 15.96 -0.79
N PRO A 56 14.68 15.61 0.03
CA PRO A 56 14.49 14.23 0.46
C PRO A 56 14.25 13.34 -0.77
N SER A 57 14.93 12.19 -0.79
CA SER A 57 14.83 11.23 -1.90
C SER A 57 13.66 10.26 -1.70
N LEU A 58 13.13 10.19 -0.48
CA LEU A 58 11.99 9.35 -0.12
C LEU A 58 10.77 10.18 0.33
N PHE A 59 9.59 9.70 -0.03
CA PHE A 59 8.31 10.19 0.46
C PHE A 59 7.43 8.98 0.78
N HIS A 60 6.77 8.94 1.95
CA HIS A 60 5.83 7.85 2.22
C HIS A 60 4.77 7.74 1.12
N ALA A 61 4.45 6.51 0.72
CA ALA A 61 3.49 6.19 -0.34
C ALA A 61 2.04 6.44 0.09
N THR A 62 1.70 7.73 0.26
CA THR A 62 0.36 8.20 0.62
C THR A 62 -0.29 8.90 -0.56
N SER A 63 -1.63 8.90 -0.61
CA SER A 63 -2.37 9.59 -1.69
C SER A 63 -2.01 11.07 -1.78
N LYS A 64 -1.76 11.72 -0.63
CA LYS A 64 -1.32 13.11 -0.55
C LYS A 64 0.06 13.32 -1.19
N ASN A 65 1.05 12.47 -0.87
CA ASN A 65 2.38 12.58 -1.46
C ASN A 65 2.37 12.22 -2.95
N ARG A 66 1.57 11.22 -3.36
CA ARG A 66 1.37 10.90 -4.78
C ARG A 66 0.86 12.12 -5.53
N GLN A 67 -0.20 12.75 -5.04
CA GLN A 67 -0.79 13.94 -5.68
C GLN A 67 0.22 15.09 -5.78
N ALA A 68 1.01 15.34 -4.73
CA ALA A 68 2.06 16.34 -4.76
C ALA A 68 3.14 16.02 -5.80
N LEU A 69 3.56 14.75 -5.91
CA LEU A 69 4.53 14.31 -6.92
C LEU A 69 3.95 14.41 -8.33
N VAL A 70 2.69 14.04 -8.54
CA VAL A 70 2.00 14.17 -9.84
C VAL A 70 1.97 15.62 -10.29
N MET A 71 1.70 16.56 -9.38
CA MET A 71 1.74 17.99 -9.71
C MET A 71 3.13 18.48 -10.16
N LEU A 72 4.20 17.84 -9.69
CA LEU A 72 5.58 18.23 -9.99
C LEU A 72 6.17 17.52 -11.21
N TYR A 73 5.81 16.25 -11.43
CA TYR A 73 6.43 15.36 -12.41
C TYR A 73 5.48 14.87 -13.52
N GLY A 74 4.17 15.07 -13.35
CA GLY A 74 3.13 14.57 -14.25
C GLY A 74 2.59 13.19 -13.84
N GLU A 75 1.36 12.87 -14.28
CA GLU A 75 0.67 11.61 -13.94
C GLU A 75 1.48 10.40 -14.39
N ASP A 76 1.98 10.41 -15.63
CA ASP A 76 2.71 9.28 -16.24
C ASP A 76 4.05 8.97 -15.56
N ALA A 77 4.61 9.93 -14.81
CA ALA A 77 5.90 9.79 -14.15
C ALA A 77 5.79 9.19 -12.74
N VAL A 78 4.60 9.19 -12.14
CA VAL A 78 4.39 8.79 -10.75
C VAL A 78 3.61 7.48 -10.70
N PRO A 79 4.22 6.39 -10.17
CA PRO A 79 3.52 5.12 -10.02
C PRO A 79 2.18 5.27 -9.28
N GLU A 80 1.19 4.48 -9.67
CA GLU A 80 -0.03 4.34 -8.90
C GLU A 80 0.25 3.67 -7.57
N LEU A 81 -0.51 4.06 -6.54
CA LEU A 81 -0.52 3.31 -5.30
C LEU A 81 -1.25 1.99 -5.55
N PRO A 82 -0.75 0.86 -5.03
CA PRO A 82 -1.49 -0.37 -5.06
C PRO A 82 -2.84 -0.13 -4.38
N VAL A 83 -3.92 -0.47 -5.09
CA VAL A 83 -5.26 -0.36 -4.55
C VAL A 83 -5.33 -1.28 -3.33
N ARG A 84 -5.70 -0.71 -2.18
CA ARG A 84 -5.87 -1.52 -0.97
C ARG A 84 -6.95 -2.56 -1.24
N GLY A 85 -6.79 -3.78 -0.73
CA GLY A 85 -7.79 -4.84 -0.95
C GLY A 85 -9.18 -4.39 -0.50
N SER A 86 -9.26 -3.67 0.63
CA SER A 86 -10.53 -3.07 1.09
C SER A 86 -11.11 -2.04 0.10
N GLU A 87 -10.29 -1.18 -0.49
CA GLU A 87 -10.74 -0.22 -1.50
C GLU A 87 -11.21 -0.93 -2.78
N LEU A 88 -10.50 -1.99 -3.18
CA LEU A 88 -10.85 -2.80 -4.33
C LEU A 88 -12.17 -3.54 -4.11
N THR A 89 -12.37 -4.12 -2.92
CA THR A 89 -13.64 -4.75 -2.54
C THR A 89 -14.80 -3.76 -2.61
N LYS A 90 -14.62 -2.52 -2.13
CA LYS A 90 -15.65 -1.46 -2.21
C LYS A 90 -16.04 -1.20 -3.67
N LYS A 91 -15.06 -0.98 -4.54
CA LYS A 91 -15.30 -0.75 -5.98
C LYS A 91 -15.94 -1.95 -6.67
N LEU A 92 -15.56 -3.18 -6.32
CA LEU A 92 -16.19 -4.39 -6.86
C LEU A 92 -17.66 -4.48 -6.44
N LEU A 93 -17.98 -4.15 -5.19
CA LEU A 93 -19.37 -4.14 -4.69
C LEU A 93 -20.26 -3.10 -5.39
N GLU A 94 -19.69 -2.07 -6.01
CA GLU A 94 -20.44 -1.14 -6.87
C GLU A 94 -20.85 -1.78 -8.20
N LYS A 95 -20.07 -2.75 -8.70
CA LYS A 95 -20.32 -3.47 -9.96
C LYS A 95 -21.10 -4.77 -9.77
N GLN A 96 -20.97 -5.43 -8.62
CA GLN A 96 -21.60 -6.74 -8.35
C GLN A 96 -22.11 -6.87 -6.92
N LYS A 97 -23.11 -7.73 -6.73
CA LYS A 97 -23.80 -7.88 -5.44
C LYS A 97 -22.98 -8.66 -4.38
N TYR A 98 -22.07 -9.51 -4.81
CA TYR A 98 -21.35 -10.44 -3.94
C TYR A 98 -19.88 -10.50 -4.32
N VAL A 99 -18.97 -10.37 -3.35
CA VAL A 99 -17.52 -10.50 -3.56
C VAL A 99 -16.99 -11.50 -2.54
N LEU A 100 -16.21 -12.49 -3.00
CA LEU A 100 -15.52 -13.40 -2.08
C LEU A 100 -14.27 -12.69 -1.56
N CYS A 101 -14.08 -12.65 -0.24
CA CYS A 101 -12.99 -11.92 0.37
C CYS A 101 -12.30 -12.70 1.49
N LEU A 102 -11.01 -12.46 1.67
CA LEU A 102 -10.31 -12.63 2.93
C LEU A 102 -10.65 -11.46 3.85
N VAL A 103 -11.06 -11.71 5.09
CA VAL A 103 -11.48 -10.64 6.00
C VAL A 103 -10.67 -10.57 7.29
N SER A 104 -10.57 -9.36 7.84
CA SER A 104 -9.87 -9.07 9.08
C SER A 104 -10.48 -7.88 9.82
N HIS A 105 -10.22 -7.79 11.12
CA HIS A 105 -10.53 -6.63 11.96
C HIS A 105 -9.29 -5.79 12.27
N ILE A 106 -8.16 -6.05 11.60
CA ILE A 106 -6.86 -5.41 11.93
C ILE A 106 -6.31 -4.64 10.73
N SER A 107 -6.19 -5.30 9.58
CA SER A 107 -5.68 -4.70 8.33
C SER A 107 -5.89 -5.66 7.14
N ASP A 108 -5.73 -5.14 5.92
CA ASP A 108 -5.67 -5.96 4.70
C ASP A 108 -4.53 -7.00 4.75
N ASP A 109 -3.34 -6.60 5.21
CA ASP A 109 -2.20 -7.54 5.35
C ASP A 109 -2.47 -8.64 6.36
N ARG A 110 -3.21 -8.33 7.41
CA ARG A 110 -3.67 -9.35 8.35
C ARG A 110 -4.69 -10.28 7.70
N ALA A 111 -5.58 -9.77 6.85
CA ALA A 111 -6.52 -10.61 6.10
C ALA A 111 -5.77 -11.62 5.21
N ARG A 112 -4.68 -11.21 4.58
CA ARG A 112 -3.80 -12.06 3.75
C ARG A 112 -3.03 -13.11 4.53
N SER A 113 -2.55 -12.77 5.73
CA SER A 113 -1.59 -13.59 6.49
C SER A 113 -2.22 -14.52 7.54
N VAL A 114 -3.53 -14.46 7.79
CA VAL A 114 -4.20 -15.32 8.77
C VAL A 114 -4.28 -16.78 8.28
N ASN A 115 -3.90 -17.72 9.14
CA ASN A 115 -3.99 -19.16 8.89
C ASN A 115 -4.76 -19.86 10.04
N PRO A 116 -5.87 -20.58 9.77
CA PRO A 116 -6.52 -20.73 8.46
C PRO A 116 -7.17 -19.41 7.98
N PRO A 117 -7.16 -19.13 6.67
CA PRO A 117 -7.71 -17.90 6.12
C PRO A 117 -9.20 -17.74 6.44
N LYS A 118 -9.61 -16.52 6.78
CA LYS A 118 -11.02 -16.19 7.05
C LYS A 118 -11.69 -15.74 5.76
N LEU A 119 -12.13 -16.71 4.95
CA LEU A 119 -12.91 -16.45 3.74
C LEU A 119 -14.37 -16.12 4.07
N ARG A 120 -14.91 -15.05 3.50
CA ARG A 120 -16.30 -14.64 3.64
C ARG A 120 -16.83 -14.07 2.33
N ILE A 121 -18.11 -14.28 2.07
CA ILE A 121 -18.83 -13.53 1.02
C ILE A 121 -19.21 -12.18 1.63
N VAL A 122 -18.70 -11.11 1.03
CA VAL A 122 -19.06 -9.74 1.36
C VAL A 122 -20.20 -9.29 0.44
N THR A 123 -21.22 -8.65 1.04
CA THR A 123 -22.47 -8.27 0.38
C THR A 123 -22.70 -6.77 0.32
N GLY A 124 -21.86 -5.98 0.97
CA GLY A 124 -22.01 -4.53 1.06
C GLY A 124 -21.10 -3.91 2.11
N VAL A 125 -21.24 -2.59 2.26
CA VAL A 125 -20.47 -1.77 3.19
C VAL A 125 -21.45 -0.96 4.04
N ASP A 126 -21.23 -0.91 5.34
CA ASP A 126 -21.95 -0.06 6.30
C ASP A 126 -20.93 0.71 7.15
N GLY A 127 -20.84 2.02 6.90
CA GLY A 127 -19.75 2.86 7.43
C GLY A 127 -18.38 2.34 7.01
N ASP A 128 -17.54 2.04 8.01
CA ASP A 128 -16.19 1.50 7.81
C ASP A 128 -16.15 -0.04 7.78
N TYR A 129 -17.30 -0.72 7.84
CA TYR A 129 -17.39 -2.17 7.96
C TYR A 129 -17.98 -2.84 6.70
N PHE A 130 -17.44 -4.01 6.37
CA PHE A 130 -17.94 -4.92 5.35
C PHE A 130 -18.96 -5.89 5.92
N ASN A 131 -20.12 -5.95 5.27
CA ASN A 131 -21.23 -6.82 5.63
C ASN A 131 -21.09 -8.21 5.01
N THR A 132 -21.47 -9.24 5.76
CA THR A 132 -21.62 -10.62 5.27
C THR A 132 -23.06 -11.09 5.43
N PRO A 133 -23.51 -12.14 4.72
CA PRO A 133 -24.89 -12.65 4.84
C PRO A 133 -25.31 -13.03 6.27
N GLY A 134 -24.34 -13.37 7.14
CA GLY A 134 -24.57 -13.72 8.55
C GLY A 134 -24.60 -12.52 9.50
N GLY A 135 -24.52 -11.29 8.99
CA GLY A 135 -24.46 -10.07 9.82
C GLY A 135 -23.12 -9.84 10.52
N ILE A 136 -22.07 -10.59 10.17
CA ILE A 136 -20.72 -10.36 10.68
C ILE A 136 -20.13 -9.17 9.93
N LEU A 137 -19.64 -8.19 10.69
CA LEU A 137 -18.97 -6.99 10.22
C LEU A 137 -17.45 -7.17 10.29
N ALA A 138 -16.74 -6.95 9.19
CA ALA A 138 -15.27 -6.90 9.17
C ALA A 138 -14.78 -5.52 8.77
N GLU A 139 -13.69 -5.02 9.33
CA GLU A 139 -13.16 -3.69 8.97
C GLU A 139 -12.35 -3.71 7.67
N PHE A 140 -11.78 -4.87 7.34
CA PHE A 140 -10.91 -5.05 6.18
C PHE A 140 -11.35 -6.28 5.37
N ALA A 141 -11.36 -6.14 4.05
CA ALA A 141 -11.75 -7.19 3.12
C ALA A 141 -10.90 -7.14 1.85
N VAL A 142 -10.15 -8.21 1.56
CA VAL A 142 -9.32 -8.36 0.36
C VAL A 142 -10.03 -9.30 -0.60
N PRO A 143 -10.35 -8.87 -1.83
CA PRO A 143 -11.14 -9.68 -2.76
C PRO A 143 -10.29 -10.80 -3.34
N VAL A 144 -10.90 -11.98 -3.48
CA VAL A 144 -10.25 -13.16 -4.06
C VAL A 144 -11.17 -13.82 -5.10
N ASP A 145 -10.58 -14.55 -6.03
CA ASP A 145 -11.29 -15.40 -6.97
C ASP A 145 -11.78 -16.71 -6.31
N MET A 146 -12.43 -17.58 -7.09
CA MET A 146 -12.98 -18.85 -6.61
C MET A 146 -11.90 -19.86 -6.20
N ASP A 147 -10.68 -19.71 -6.69
CA ASP A 147 -9.51 -20.53 -6.35
C ASP A 147 -8.78 -19.97 -5.11
N GLY A 148 -9.20 -18.79 -4.61
CA GLY A 148 -8.64 -18.11 -3.46
C GLY A 148 -7.46 -17.19 -3.77
N ASN A 149 -7.19 -16.89 -5.05
CA ASN A 149 -6.15 -15.95 -5.44
C ASN A 149 -6.65 -14.51 -5.29
N GLU A 150 -5.78 -13.62 -4.81
CA GLU A 150 -6.12 -12.20 -4.65
C GLU A 150 -6.39 -11.54 -6.01
N ILE A 151 -7.52 -10.84 -6.09
CA ILE A 151 -7.84 -9.95 -7.21
C ILE A 151 -7.13 -8.64 -6.93
N THR A 152 -6.33 -8.14 -7.87
CA THR A 152 -5.53 -6.91 -7.69
C THR A 152 -6.00 -5.74 -8.56
N GLU A 153 -6.88 -5.99 -9.52
CA GLU A 153 -7.41 -5.00 -10.46
C GLU A 153 -8.87 -5.27 -10.81
N ILE A 154 -9.55 -4.26 -11.37
CA ILE A 154 -10.94 -4.38 -11.83
C ILE A 154 -10.92 -4.24 -13.34
N GLU A 155 -11.40 -5.27 -14.05
CA GLU A 155 -11.70 -5.22 -15.48
C GLU A 155 -12.86 -4.24 -15.80
#